data_AF-A0AAV0YZL3-F1
#
_entry.id   AF-A0AAV0YZL3-F1
#
_cell.length_a   1.000
_cell.length_b   1.000
_cell.length_c   1.000
_cell.angle_alpha   90.00
_cell.angle_beta   90.00
_cell.angle_gamma   90.00
#
_symmetry.space_group_name_H-M   'P 1'
#
loop_
_entity.id
_entity.type
_entity.pdbx_description
1 polymer ?
#
loop_
_entity_poly.entity_id
_entity_poly.type
_entity_poly.pdbx_seq_one_letter_code
_entity_poly.pdbx_strand_id
1 'polypeptide(L)'
;MTKPILNPISSPTTHLSLLSGCSAGGLASIIHCDEFQSLLPKSSKVKCFSDARFFLDAIDVSGGRTLRNLFGGVVQLQEVQKNLPKNCLNKLDPTSCFFPQNLVEHVETPLFLLNAAYDVWQVQASLAPATADPLGAWNDCKSNHANCSSSQIQFLQDFRNQMVDDLKDFSRPSQKR
;
A
#
# COMPACT_ATOMS: atom_id res chain seq x y z
N MET A 1 -36.29 7.28 -51.76
CA MET A 1 -35.85 6.48 -50.60
C MET A 1 -34.84 7.29 -49.81
N THR A 2 -35.30 7.96 -48.77
CA THR A 2 -34.53 8.76 -47.82
C THR A 2 -33.82 7.84 -46.82
N LYS A 3 -32.48 7.81 -46.82
CA LYS A 3 -31.72 7.23 -45.70
C LYS A 3 -31.77 8.22 -44.52
N PRO A 4 -32.09 7.78 -43.30
CA PRO A 4 -32.00 8.65 -42.14
C PRO A 4 -30.52 8.89 -41.83
N ILE A 5 -30.15 10.17 -41.73
CA ILE A 5 -28.90 10.60 -41.10
C ILE A 5 -29.11 10.42 -39.59
N LEU A 6 -28.69 9.29 -39.05
CA LEU A 6 -28.41 9.20 -37.63
C LEU A 6 -27.07 9.90 -37.40
N ASN A 7 -27.12 11.14 -36.95
CA ASN A 7 -25.95 11.76 -36.34
C ASN A 7 -25.59 10.92 -35.10
N PRO A 8 -24.36 10.39 -34.98
CA PRO A 8 -23.91 9.90 -33.71
C PRO A 8 -23.82 11.13 -32.79
N ILE A 9 -24.69 11.19 -31.78
CA ILE A 9 -24.42 12.01 -30.60
C ILE A 9 -23.30 11.28 -29.85
N SER A 10 -22.08 11.34 -30.37
CA SER A 10 -20.87 10.95 -29.64
C SER A 10 -20.42 12.16 -28.85
N SER A 11 -21.11 12.44 -27.74
CA SER A 11 -20.42 13.10 -26.63
C SER A 11 -19.32 12.13 -26.18
N PRO A 12 -18.03 12.52 -26.15
CA PRO A 12 -17.01 11.64 -25.61
C PRO A 12 -17.23 11.57 -24.11
N THR A 13 -18.01 10.61 -23.64
CA THR A 13 -18.09 10.33 -22.21
C THR A 13 -16.71 9.82 -21.78
N THR A 14 -15.95 10.68 -21.12
CA THR A 14 -14.77 10.27 -20.35
C THR A 14 -15.26 9.34 -19.25
N HIS A 15 -15.07 8.04 -19.44
CA HIS A 15 -15.42 7.05 -18.42
C HIS A 15 -14.37 7.08 -17.31
N LEU A 16 -14.84 7.19 -16.07
CA LEU A 16 -14.00 7.04 -14.88
C LEU A 16 -14.00 5.58 -14.46
N SER A 17 -12.82 4.98 -14.39
CA SER A 17 -12.61 3.65 -13.84
C SER A 17 -11.82 3.75 -12.55
N LEU A 18 -12.21 2.96 -11.54
CA LEU A 18 -11.54 2.88 -10.25
C LEU A 18 -11.00 1.47 -10.05
N LEU A 19 -9.68 1.34 -9.87
CA LEU A 19 -9.08 0.11 -9.35
C LEU A 19 -8.97 0.23 -7.84
N SER A 20 -9.72 -0.59 -7.11
CA SER A 20 -9.76 -0.56 -5.65
C SER A 20 -9.50 -1.93 -5.03
N GLY A 21 -8.88 -1.94 -3.86
CA GLY A 21 -8.74 -3.15 -3.07
C GLY A 21 -8.41 -2.88 -1.60
N CYS A 22 -8.65 -3.89 -0.78
CA CYS A 22 -8.37 -3.89 0.66
C CYS A 22 -7.31 -4.95 1.00
N SER A 23 -6.46 -4.68 2.00
CA SER A 23 -5.41 -5.60 2.46
C SER A 23 -4.50 -6.04 1.31
N ALA A 24 -4.31 -7.34 1.05
CA ALA A 24 -3.53 -7.81 -0.10
C ALA A 24 -4.01 -7.21 -1.45
N GLY A 25 -5.33 -7.04 -1.62
CA GLY A 25 -5.91 -6.39 -2.79
C GLY A 25 -5.62 -4.88 -2.86
N GLY A 26 -5.42 -4.23 -1.71
CA GLY A 26 -4.95 -2.85 -1.65
C GLY A 26 -3.55 -2.71 -2.23
N LEU A 27 -2.67 -3.68 -1.99
CA LEU A 27 -1.31 -3.67 -2.54
C LEU A 27 -1.35 -3.94 -4.04
N ALA A 28 -2.16 -4.92 -4.45
CA ALA A 28 -2.37 -5.23 -5.86
C ALA A 28 -2.88 -3.99 -6.60
N SER A 29 -3.77 -3.20 -5.98
CA SER A 29 -4.26 -1.94 -6.56
C SER A 29 -3.18 -0.88 -6.69
N ILE A 30 -2.14 -0.88 -5.83
CA ILE A 30 -0.96 0.00 -5.99
C ILE A 30 -0.09 -0.53 -7.14
N ILE A 31 0.31 -1.80 -7.07
CA ILE A 31 1.24 -2.45 -8.02
C ILE A 31 0.72 -2.39 -9.45
N HIS A 32 -0.58 -2.65 -9.66
CA HIS A 32 -1.19 -2.75 -10.98
C HIS A 32 -1.92 -1.48 -11.43
N CYS A 33 -1.77 -0.37 -10.69
CA CYS A 33 -2.50 0.87 -10.99
C CYS A 33 -2.21 1.40 -12.40
N ASP A 34 -0.94 1.53 -12.75
CA ASP A 34 -0.51 2.05 -14.06
C ASP A 34 -0.77 1.06 -15.18
N GLU A 35 -0.61 -0.24 -14.90
CA GLU A 35 -0.98 -1.29 -15.85
C GLU A 35 -2.47 -1.21 -16.19
N PHE A 36 -3.34 -1.06 -15.19
CA PHE A 36 -4.78 -0.91 -15.40
C PHE A 36 -5.13 0.33 -16.23
N GLN A 37 -4.46 1.46 -16.02
CA GLN A 37 -4.58 2.65 -16.88
C GLN A 37 -4.12 2.38 -18.32
N SER A 38 -3.08 1.57 -18.52
CA SER A 38 -2.56 1.22 -19.85
C SER A 38 -3.50 0.30 -20.65
N LEU A 39 -4.31 -0.52 -19.96
CA LEU A 39 -5.26 -1.44 -20.57
C LEU A 39 -6.55 -0.75 -21.07
N LEU A 40 -6.84 0.45 -20.58
CA LEU A 40 -8.04 1.20 -20.93
C LEU A 40 -7.79 2.22 -22.07
N PRO A 41 -8.84 2.59 -22.84
CA PRO A 41 -8.72 3.65 -23.84
C PRO A 41 -8.18 4.95 -23.23
N LYS A 42 -7.35 5.68 -23.97
CA LYS A 42 -6.77 6.97 -23.52
C LYS A 42 -7.80 8.03 -23.11
N SER A 43 -9.05 7.90 -23.58
CA SER A 43 -10.18 8.74 -23.20
C SER A 43 -10.76 8.40 -21.82
N SER A 44 -10.33 7.29 -21.21
CA SER A 44 -10.75 6.87 -19.87
C SER A 44 -9.85 7.49 -18.83
N LYS A 45 -10.45 7.91 -17.72
CA LYS A 45 -9.73 8.40 -16.54
C LYS A 45 -9.64 7.27 -15.53
N VAL A 46 -8.43 6.87 -15.15
CA VAL A 46 -8.24 5.93 -14.03
C VAL A 46 -7.91 6.68 -12.75
N LYS A 47 -8.44 6.16 -11.66
CA LYS A 47 -7.94 6.40 -10.31
C LYS A 47 -7.75 5.06 -9.62
N CYS A 48 -6.87 5.01 -8.63
CA CYS A 48 -6.68 3.83 -7.80
C CYS A 48 -6.94 4.15 -6.33
N PHE A 49 -7.39 3.15 -5.60
CA PHE A 49 -7.68 3.24 -4.17
C PHE A 49 -7.10 2.02 -3.46
N SER A 50 -6.20 2.27 -2.52
CA SER A 50 -5.62 1.24 -1.67
C SER A 50 -6.11 1.41 -0.25
N ASP A 51 -6.78 0.39 0.28
CA ASP A 51 -7.23 0.34 1.67
C ASP A 51 -6.44 -0.70 2.47
N ALA A 52 -6.10 -0.34 3.71
CA ALA A 52 -5.46 -1.19 4.71
C ALA A 52 -4.20 -1.91 4.19
N ARG A 53 -3.34 -1.20 3.46
CA ARG A 53 -2.12 -1.80 2.91
C ARG A 53 -0.87 -0.94 2.89
N PHE A 54 -0.89 0.26 3.46
CA PHE A 54 0.32 1.07 3.66
C PHE A 54 1.13 0.55 4.85
N PHE A 55 1.64 -0.68 4.73
CA PHE A 55 2.44 -1.29 5.79
C PHE A 55 3.88 -0.83 5.71
N LEU A 56 4.44 -0.51 6.88
CA LEU A 56 5.83 -0.15 7.04
C LEU A 56 6.76 -1.36 7.18
N ASP A 57 7.95 -1.27 6.59
CA ASP A 57 9.12 -2.06 6.97
C ASP A 57 9.65 -1.58 8.34
N ALA A 58 8.91 -1.93 9.40
CA ALA A 58 9.15 -1.50 10.77
C ALA A 58 9.91 -2.55 11.59
N ILE A 59 10.54 -2.09 12.67
CA ILE A 59 11.16 -2.94 13.69
C ILE A 59 10.06 -3.50 14.60
N ASP A 60 10.09 -4.80 14.86
CA ASP A 60 9.18 -5.46 15.79
C ASP A 60 9.64 -5.31 17.25
N VAL A 61 8.80 -5.74 18.19
CA VAL A 61 9.03 -5.58 19.64
C VAL A 61 10.23 -6.35 20.18
N SER A 62 10.81 -7.26 19.38
CA SER A 62 12.05 -7.96 19.69
C SER A 62 13.31 -7.32 19.07
N GLY A 63 13.15 -6.24 18.30
CA GLY A 63 14.22 -5.61 17.54
C GLY A 63 14.44 -6.20 16.14
N GLY A 64 13.61 -7.16 15.72
CA GLY A 64 13.67 -7.80 14.41
C GLY A 64 12.90 -7.05 13.32
N ARG A 65 12.89 -7.61 12.10
CA ARG A 65 12.09 -7.13 10.96
C ARG A 65 11.16 -8.22 10.46
N THR A 66 10.24 -8.67 11.32
CA THR A 66 9.38 -9.83 11.01
C THR A 66 8.62 -9.69 9.67
N LEU A 67 8.02 -8.53 9.38
CA LEU A 67 7.29 -8.35 8.13
C LEU A 67 8.19 -8.33 6.89
N ARG A 68 9.41 -7.80 7.00
CA ARG A 68 10.40 -7.85 5.91
C ARG A 68 10.74 -9.28 5.56
N ASN A 69 10.95 -10.13 6.55
CA ASN A 69 11.24 -11.55 6.34
C ASN A 69 10.06 -12.26 5.66
N LEU A 70 8.83 -11.99 6.13
CA LEU A 70 7.61 -12.52 5.51
C LEU A 70 7.49 -12.07 4.04
N PHE A 71 7.66 -10.77 3.78
CA PHE A 71 7.56 -10.22 2.43
C PHE A 71 8.69 -10.69 1.52
N GLY A 72 9.91 -10.88 2.04
CA GLY A 72 11.00 -11.49 1.27
C GLY A 72 10.64 -12.88 0.78
N GLY A 73 10.01 -13.69 1.64
CA GLY A 73 9.47 -15.00 1.26
C GLY A 73 8.37 -14.90 0.19
N VAL A 74 7.44 -13.95 0.32
CA VAL A 74 6.37 -13.73 -0.69
C VAL A 74 6.95 -13.30 -2.04
N VAL A 75 7.86 -12.32 -2.04
CA VAL A 75 8.49 -11.79 -3.26
C VAL A 75 9.27 -12.88 -3.98
N GLN A 76 10.02 -13.69 -3.24
CA GLN A 76 10.77 -14.82 -3.79
C GLN A 76 9.85 -15.91 -4.34
N LEU A 77 8.85 -16.35 -3.55
CA LEU A 77 7.99 -17.47 -3.91
C LEU A 77 7.05 -17.16 -5.07
N GLN A 78 6.49 -15.95 -5.10
CA GLN A 78 5.50 -15.52 -6.10
C GLN A 78 6.13 -14.76 -7.27
N GLU A 79 7.45 -14.57 -7.26
CA GLU A 79 8.21 -13.79 -8.25
C GLU A 79 7.62 -12.39 -8.49
N VAL A 80 7.14 -11.74 -7.42
CA VAL A 80 6.39 -10.47 -7.54
C VAL A 80 7.24 -9.36 -8.14
N GLN A 81 8.56 -9.48 -8.05
CA GLN A 81 9.54 -8.56 -8.64
C GLN A 81 9.25 -8.18 -10.09
N LYS A 82 8.65 -9.07 -10.90
CA LYS A 82 8.30 -8.79 -12.30
C LYS A 82 7.20 -7.73 -12.47
N ASN A 83 6.39 -7.53 -11.43
CA ASN A 83 5.30 -6.56 -11.40
C ASN A 83 5.68 -5.27 -10.69
N LEU A 84 6.87 -5.18 -10.07
CA LEU A 84 7.30 -3.99 -9.34
C LEU A 84 7.88 -2.93 -10.28
N PRO A 85 7.78 -1.62 -9.94
CA PRO A 85 8.32 -0.56 -10.76
C PRO A 85 9.84 -0.69 -10.94
N LYS A 86 10.28 -0.69 -12.21
CA LYS A 86 11.70 -0.77 -12.57
C LYS A 86 12.53 0.35 -11.92
N ASN A 87 11.95 1.54 -11.79
CA ASN A 87 12.60 2.69 -11.15
C ASN A 87 12.91 2.44 -9.66
N CYS A 88 12.08 1.66 -8.97
CA CYS A 88 12.37 1.22 -7.60
C CYS A 88 13.49 0.18 -7.60
N LEU A 89 13.35 -0.86 -8.44
CA LEU A 89 14.27 -2.00 -8.50
C LEU A 89 15.70 -1.60 -8.90
N ASN A 90 15.87 -0.48 -9.59
CA ASN A 90 17.18 0.09 -9.91
C ASN A 90 17.91 0.68 -8.69
N LYS A 91 17.19 0.93 -7.58
CA LYS A 91 17.73 1.57 -6.37
C LYS A 91 17.70 0.67 -5.14
N LEU A 92 16.70 -0.19 -5.04
CA LEU A 92 16.39 -0.99 -3.86
C LEU A 92 16.17 -2.46 -4.24
N ASP A 93 16.33 -3.35 -3.26
CA ASP A 93 16.04 -4.78 -3.45
C ASP A 93 14.52 -5.04 -3.65
N PRO A 94 14.13 -6.16 -4.28
CA PRO A 94 12.73 -6.46 -4.54
C PRO A 94 11.82 -6.47 -3.31
N THR A 95 12.33 -6.87 -2.14
CA THR A 95 11.55 -6.88 -0.90
C THR A 95 11.27 -5.45 -0.45
N SER A 96 12.28 -4.58 -0.48
CA SER A 96 12.11 -3.16 -0.17
C SER A 96 11.12 -2.49 -1.13
N CYS A 97 11.14 -2.83 -2.43
CA CYS A 97 10.18 -2.31 -3.41
C CYS A 97 8.76 -2.87 -3.28
N PHE A 98 8.57 -3.95 -2.53
CA PHE A 98 7.26 -4.50 -2.23
C PHE A 98 6.57 -3.76 -1.07
N PHE A 99 7.31 -2.94 -0.31
CA PHE A 99 6.75 -2.08 0.71
C PHE A 99 6.20 -0.78 0.11
N PRO A 100 4.94 -0.41 0.41
CA PRO A 100 4.30 0.82 -0.07
C PRO A 100 5.12 2.09 0.13
N GLN A 101 5.84 2.21 1.27
CA GLN A 101 6.67 3.38 1.56
C GLN A 101 7.73 3.68 0.48
N ASN A 102 8.19 2.66 -0.26
CA ASN A 102 9.14 2.82 -1.36
C ASN A 102 8.47 2.71 -2.74
N LEU A 103 7.29 2.11 -2.80
CA LEU A 103 6.59 1.79 -4.04
C LEU A 103 5.75 2.97 -4.55
N VAL A 104 5.06 3.67 -3.65
CA VAL A 104 4.01 4.64 -4.04
C VAL A 104 4.54 5.84 -4.81
N GLU A 105 5.79 6.25 -4.59
CA GLU A 105 6.42 7.36 -5.34
C GLU A 105 6.62 7.05 -6.82
N HIS A 106 6.49 5.79 -7.21
CA HIS A 106 6.67 5.33 -8.58
C HIS A 106 5.35 5.06 -9.33
N VAL A 107 4.20 5.29 -8.68
CA VAL A 107 2.89 5.16 -9.32
C VAL A 107 2.51 6.48 -9.98
N GLU A 108 2.27 6.46 -11.30
CA GLU A 108 1.96 7.66 -12.07
C GLU A 108 0.46 8.01 -12.03
N THR A 109 -0.38 6.99 -12.00
CA THR A 109 -1.83 7.11 -11.99
C THR A 109 -2.33 7.59 -10.62
N PRO A 110 -3.30 8.52 -10.54
CA PRO A 110 -3.75 9.06 -9.26
C PRO A 110 -4.19 7.98 -8.27
N LEU A 111 -3.47 7.88 -7.16
CA LEU A 111 -3.66 6.90 -6.11
C LEU A 111 -4.18 7.58 -4.83
N PHE A 112 -5.22 7.01 -4.24
CA PHE A 112 -5.68 7.38 -2.90
C PHE A 112 -5.33 6.26 -1.93
N LEU A 113 -4.69 6.61 -0.82
CA LEU A 113 -4.30 5.69 0.24
C LEU A 113 -5.20 5.90 1.45
N LEU A 114 -5.87 4.84 1.89
CA LEU A 114 -6.58 4.76 3.16
C LEU A 114 -5.91 3.70 4.02
N ASN A 115 -5.49 4.07 5.22
CA ASN A 115 -4.88 3.10 6.13
C ASN A 115 -5.08 3.55 7.58
N ALA A 116 -5.36 2.59 8.46
CA ALA A 116 -5.41 2.87 9.90
C ALA A 116 -4.00 3.17 10.42
N ALA A 117 -3.87 4.13 11.36
CA ALA A 117 -2.59 4.43 12.00
C ALA A 117 -2.03 3.24 12.81
N TYR A 118 -2.92 2.38 13.29
CA TYR A 118 -2.62 1.15 14.01
C TYR A 118 -3.37 0.01 13.32
N ASP A 119 -2.93 -0.34 12.12
CA ASP A 119 -3.53 -1.46 11.39
C ASP A 119 -3.42 -2.75 12.22
N VAL A 120 -4.56 -3.37 12.53
CA VAL A 120 -4.64 -4.52 13.43
C VAL A 120 -3.80 -5.69 12.91
N TRP A 121 -3.81 -5.90 11.58
CA TRP A 121 -3.04 -6.97 10.99
C TRP A 121 -1.54 -6.68 11.11
N GLN A 122 -1.10 -5.45 10.82
CA GLN A 122 0.31 -5.11 10.97
C GLN A 122 0.76 -5.19 12.43
N VAL A 123 -0.05 -4.72 13.39
CA VAL A 123 0.27 -4.84 14.82
C VAL A 123 0.46 -6.30 15.23
N GLN A 124 -0.44 -7.20 14.81
CA GLN A 124 -0.43 -8.60 15.22
C GLN A 124 0.58 -9.46 14.45
N ALA A 125 0.72 -9.27 13.14
CA ALA A 125 1.54 -10.11 12.28
C ALA A 125 2.97 -9.57 12.08
N SER A 126 3.18 -8.27 12.26
CA SER A 126 4.49 -7.63 12.09
C SER A 126 5.10 -7.16 13.40
N LEU A 127 4.41 -6.30 14.14
CA LEU A 127 5.03 -5.56 15.25
C LEU A 127 5.19 -6.43 16.50
N ALA A 128 4.17 -7.21 16.85
CA ALA A 128 4.22 -8.09 18.01
C ALA A 128 3.65 -9.50 17.71
N PRO A 129 4.14 -10.22 16.68
CA PRO A 129 3.78 -11.62 16.47
C PRO A 129 4.29 -12.50 17.62
N ALA A 130 3.72 -13.69 17.77
CA ALA A 130 4.12 -14.64 18.82
C ALA A 130 5.62 -15.00 18.77
N THR A 131 6.24 -14.92 17.59
CA THR A 131 7.69 -15.14 17.41
C THR A 131 8.55 -14.01 17.96
N ALA A 132 8.04 -12.76 17.98
CA ALA A 132 8.72 -11.59 18.53
C ALA A 132 8.32 -11.31 20.00
N ASP A 133 7.18 -11.83 20.45
CA ASP A 133 6.68 -11.72 21.83
C ASP A 133 6.40 -13.12 22.42
N PRO A 134 7.43 -13.95 22.64
CA PRO A 134 7.24 -15.35 23.09
C PRO A 134 6.69 -15.45 24.51
N LEU A 135 6.86 -14.40 25.34
CA LEU A 135 6.32 -14.33 26.69
C LEU A 135 4.90 -13.74 26.75
N GLY A 136 4.37 -13.27 25.63
CA GLY A 136 2.99 -12.77 25.54
C GLY A 136 2.75 -11.42 26.21
N ALA A 137 3.80 -10.61 26.41
CA ALA A 137 3.69 -9.30 27.05
C ALA A 137 2.75 -8.34 26.28
N TRP A 138 2.56 -8.56 24.98
CA TRP A 138 1.72 -7.76 24.10
C TRP A 138 0.33 -8.35 23.85
N ASN A 139 -0.01 -9.53 24.39
CA ASN A 139 -1.26 -10.21 24.07
C ASN A 139 -2.50 -9.39 24.45
N ASP A 140 -2.52 -8.81 25.65
CA ASP A 140 -3.64 -7.97 26.10
C ASP A 140 -3.72 -6.67 25.29
N CYS A 141 -2.57 -6.02 25.07
CA CYS A 141 -2.47 -4.77 24.32
C CYS A 141 -2.93 -4.93 22.86
N LYS A 142 -2.50 -5.98 22.14
CA LYS A 142 -2.91 -6.24 20.74
C LYS A 142 -4.38 -6.63 20.60
N SER A 143 -4.98 -7.18 21.66
CA SER A 143 -6.39 -7.59 21.68
C SER A 143 -7.30 -6.41 22.04
N ASN A 144 -6.83 -5.55 22.94
CA ASN A 144 -7.50 -4.32 23.33
C ASN A 144 -6.45 -3.25 23.69
N HIS A 145 -6.35 -2.21 22.85
CA HIS A 145 -5.38 -1.14 23.06
C HIS A 145 -5.58 -0.36 24.37
N ALA A 146 -6.74 -0.45 25.01
CA ALA A 146 -6.97 0.12 26.34
C ALA A 146 -6.15 -0.57 27.45
N ASN A 147 -5.68 -1.80 27.20
CA ASN A 147 -4.88 -2.59 28.13
C ASN A 147 -3.37 -2.44 27.91
N CYS A 148 -2.94 -1.58 26.98
CA CYS A 148 -1.53 -1.33 26.75
C CYS A 148 -0.90 -0.57 27.92
N SER A 149 0.32 -0.96 28.31
CA SER A 149 1.14 -0.16 29.20
C SER A 149 1.58 1.15 28.55
N SER A 150 2.07 2.12 29.33
CA SER A 150 2.60 3.38 28.79
C SER A 150 3.75 3.17 27.79
N SER A 151 4.61 2.16 28.00
CA SER A 151 5.69 1.85 27.06
C SER A 151 5.18 1.22 25.75
N GLN A 152 4.15 0.38 25.83
CA GLN A 152 3.51 -0.19 24.63
C GLN A 152 2.79 0.88 23.82
N ILE A 153 2.09 1.79 24.49
CA ILE A 153 1.49 2.96 23.83
C ILE A 153 2.56 3.82 23.18
N GLN A 154 3.68 4.10 23.85
CA GLN A 154 4.77 4.88 23.26
C GLN A 154 5.30 4.22 21.98
N PHE A 155 5.57 2.91 22.01
CA PHE A 155 6.00 2.18 20.83
C PHE A 155 4.99 2.27 19.67
N LEU A 156 3.68 2.14 19.96
CA LEU A 156 2.64 2.31 18.93
C LEU A 156 2.61 3.75 18.40
N GLN A 157 2.79 4.76 19.25
CA GLN A 157 2.87 6.16 18.82
C GLN A 157 4.08 6.42 17.93
N ASP A 158 5.24 5.85 18.25
CA ASP A 158 6.45 5.97 17.42
C ASP A 158 6.22 5.34 16.04
N PHE A 159 5.61 4.17 15.99
CA PHE A 159 5.18 3.53 14.75
C PHE A 159 4.20 4.40 13.93
N ARG A 160 3.18 4.98 14.58
CA ARG A 160 2.24 5.91 13.93
C ARG A 160 2.96 7.12 13.37
N ASN A 161 3.89 7.71 14.12
CA ASN A 161 4.61 8.89 13.70
C ASN A 161 5.47 8.59 12.47
N GLN A 162 6.14 7.44 12.45
CA GLN A 162 6.84 6.96 11.26
C GLN A 162 5.90 6.83 10.05
N MET A 163 4.72 6.25 10.24
CA MET A 163 3.74 6.11 9.15
C MET A 163 3.28 7.47 8.59
N VAL A 164 3.00 8.42 9.49
CA VAL A 164 2.62 9.78 9.09
C VAL A 164 3.76 10.48 8.37
N ASP A 165 5.00 10.28 8.81
CA ASP A 165 6.18 10.87 8.18
C ASP A 165 6.41 10.32 6.76
N ASP A 166 6.32 9.00 6.56
CA ASP A 166 6.44 8.36 5.25
C ASP A 166 5.35 8.81 4.27
N LEU A 167 4.15 9.14 4.78
CA LEU A 167 3.04 9.67 3.97
C LEU A 167 3.21 11.14 3.59
N LYS A 168 4.02 11.93 4.32
CA LYS A 168 4.21 13.36 4.00
C LYS A 168 4.80 13.55 2.62
N ASP A 169 5.76 12.72 2.23
CA ASP A 169 6.40 12.82 0.92
C ASP A 169 5.43 12.50 -0.22
N PHE A 170 4.50 11.57 -0.01
CA PHE A 170 3.42 11.28 -0.95
C PHE A 170 2.39 12.41 -1.06
N SER A 171 2.09 13.09 0.05
CA SER A 171 1.08 14.16 0.08
C SER A 171 1.54 15.48 -0.56
N ARG A 172 2.84 15.62 -0.83
CA ARG A 172 3.38 16.83 -1.46
C ARG A 172 2.95 16.87 -2.93
N PRO A 173 2.44 18.01 -3.43
CA PRO A 173 2.18 18.17 -4.85
C PRO A 173 3.46 17.87 -5.62
N SER A 174 3.39 16.97 -6.61
CA SER A 174 4.50 16.72 -7.52
C SER A 174 4.94 18.06 -8.12
N GLN A 175 6.07 18.60 -7.67
CA GLN A 175 6.81 19.55 -8.50
C GLN A 175 7.10 18.77 -9.79
N LYS A 176 6.47 19.19 -10.90
CA LYS A 176 6.63 18.58 -12.23
C LYS A 176 8.07 18.14 -12.41
N ARG A 177 8.29 16.82 -12.35
CA ARG A 177 9.56 16.17 -12.67
C ARG A 177 9.54 15.83 -14.15
#